data_AF-A0A8T3NM50-F1
#
_entry.id   AF-A0A8T3NM50-F1
#
_cell.length_a   1.000
_cell.length_b   1.000
_cell.length_c   1.000
_cell.angle_alpha   90.00
_cell.angle_beta   90.00
_cell.angle_gamma   90.00
#
_symmetry.space_group_name_H-M   'P 1'
#
loop_
_entity.id
_entity.type
_entity.pdbx_description
1 polymer ?
#
loop_
_entity_poly.entity_id
_entity_poly.type
_entity_poly.pdbx_seq_one_letter_code
_entity_poly.pdbx_strand_id
1 'polypeptide(L)'
;MLGIAGDDTAEAPTAAERHGRPRLVLRHWVEDQAAYFARATRRDDRRRRRQTRMAQVFFLGGLGLATFAALLSIVPRPSRDILGLLIAIGSLASVSAALLRNYGQTLALAEHTKQYERMSRLFADAREQLEAAIDGGDDARARTLIEELGKEALAENGDWVLLHRERRIEVPDAR
;
A
#
# COMPACT_ATOMS: atom_id res chain seq x y z
N MET A 1 -16.16 -41.91 42.53
CA MET A 1 -14.87 -41.23 42.73
C MET A 1 -13.85 -41.83 41.76
N LEU A 2 -13.69 -41.22 40.59
CA LEU A 2 -12.63 -41.55 39.64
C LEU A 2 -11.82 -40.27 39.43
N GLY A 3 -10.59 -40.26 39.95
CA GLY A 3 -9.64 -39.16 39.77
C GLY A 3 -9.03 -39.23 38.39
N ILE A 4 -9.24 -38.19 37.60
CA ILE A 4 -8.43 -37.91 36.41
C ILE A 4 -7.17 -37.22 36.91
N ALA A 5 -6.10 -37.99 37.07
CA ALA A 5 -4.75 -37.45 37.17
C ALA A 5 -4.38 -37.00 35.75
N GLY A 6 -4.51 -35.71 35.48
CA GLY A 6 -3.93 -35.08 34.30
C GLY A 6 -2.41 -35.16 34.40
N ASP A 7 -1.81 -35.90 33.48
CA ASP A 7 -0.38 -35.93 33.24
C ASP A 7 0.05 -34.59 32.62
N ASP A 8 0.17 -33.57 33.46
CA ASP A 8 0.69 -32.23 33.12
C ASP A 8 2.23 -32.23 33.15
N THR A 9 2.87 -33.22 32.53
CA THR A 9 4.32 -33.19 32.27
C THR A 9 4.58 -32.78 30.82
N ALA A 10 4.24 -31.53 30.49
CA ALA A 10 4.80 -30.89 29.31
C ALA A 10 6.32 -30.74 29.53
N GLU A 11 7.11 -31.71 29.05
CA GLU A 11 8.57 -31.66 29.07
C GLU A 11 9.02 -30.30 28.55
N ALA A 12 9.80 -29.59 29.37
CA ALA A 12 10.33 -28.29 29.00
C ALA A 12 11.15 -28.46 27.71
N PRO A 13 10.90 -27.63 26.67
CA PRO A 13 11.52 -27.81 25.36
C PRO A 13 13.04 -27.88 25.49
N THR A 14 13.69 -28.72 24.71
CA THR A 14 15.14 -28.89 24.76
C THR A 14 15.85 -27.59 24.33
N ALA A 15 17.13 -27.41 24.72
CA ALA A 15 17.89 -26.22 24.32
C ALA A 15 17.98 -26.05 22.79
N ALA A 16 18.02 -27.17 22.05
CA ALA A 16 17.99 -27.19 20.60
C ALA A 16 16.66 -26.68 20.02
N GLU A 17 15.52 -27.05 20.63
CA GLU A 17 14.20 -26.56 20.22
C GLU A 17 14.00 -25.08 20.58
N ARG A 18 14.55 -24.61 21.70
CA ARG A 18 14.51 -23.19 22.08
C ARG A 18 15.24 -22.31 21.07
N HIS A 19 16.43 -22.71 20.63
CA HIS A 19 17.18 -21.97 19.60
C HIS A 19 16.59 -22.15 18.18
N GLY A 20 15.90 -23.26 17.90
CA GLY A 20 15.29 -23.52 16.59
C GLY A 20 14.05 -22.68 16.30
N ARG A 21 13.26 -22.34 17.33
CA ARG A 21 11.98 -21.60 17.17
C ARG A 21 12.16 -20.18 16.59
N PRO A 22 13.05 -19.32 17.11
CA PRO A 22 13.27 -17.99 16.54
C PRO A 22 13.70 -18.04 15.07
N ARG A 23 14.52 -19.03 14.70
CA ARG A 23 15.00 -19.20 13.33
C ARG A 23 13.89 -19.62 12.37
N LEU A 24 12.94 -20.44 12.85
CA LEU A 24 11.74 -20.78 12.11
C LEU A 24 10.86 -19.54 11.87
N VAL A 25 10.66 -18.72 12.89
CA VAL A 25 9.88 -17.47 12.82
C VAL A 25 10.54 -16.47 11.87
N LEU A 26 11.85 -16.29 11.95
CA LEU A 26 12.62 -15.45 11.03
C LEU A 26 12.34 -15.87 9.58
N ARG A 27 12.57 -17.14 9.27
CA ARG A 27 12.50 -17.66 7.89
C ARG A 27 11.09 -17.72 7.31
N HIS A 28 10.11 -18.16 8.10
CA HIS A 28 8.77 -18.44 7.57
C HIS A 28 7.75 -17.33 7.83
N TRP A 29 8.10 -16.34 8.63
CA TRP A 29 7.20 -15.23 8.92
C TRP A 29 7.85 -13.89 8.64
N VAL A 30 8.97 -13.56 9.27
CA VAL A 30 9.58 -12.23 9.13
C VAL A 30 10.04 -11.97 7.69
N GLU A 31 10.72 -12.93 7.06
CA GLU A 31 11.17 -12.82 5.67
C GLU A 31 9.99 -12.71 4.69
N ASP A 32 8.94 -13.50 4.89
CA ASP A 32 7.75 -13.48 4.05
C ASP A 32 6.98 -12.15 4.17
N GLN A 33 6.85 -11.62 5.39
CA GLN A 33 6.24 -10.31 5.63
C GLN A 33 7.07 -9.19 5.01
N ALA A 34 8.39 -9.18 5.20
CA ALA A 34 9.30 -8.22 4.57
C ALA A 34 9.13 -8.24 3.04
N ALA A 35 9.13 -9.43 2.44
CA ALA A 35 8.96 -9.60 1.01
C ALA A 35 7.56 -9.18 0.53
N TYR A 36 6.51 -9.46 1.30
CA TYR A 36 5.15 -9.03 1.01
C TYR A 36 5.04 -7.51 0.97
N PHE A 37 5.45 -6.80 2.03
CA PHE A 37 5.34 -5.34 2.09
C PHE A 37 6.22 -4.67 1.03
N ALA A 38 7.43 -5.19 0.77
CA ALA A 38 8.28 -4.69 -0.31
C ALA A 38 7.63 -4.85 -1.69
N ARG A 39 6.91 -5.96 -1.93
CA ARG A 39 6.13 -6.14 -3.17
C ARG A 39 4.92 -5.21 -3.21
N ALA A 40 4.21 -5.02 -2.10
CA ALA A 40 3.05 -4.14 -1.99
C ALA A 40 3.42 -2.68 -2.28
N THR A 41 4.48 -2.15 -1.66
CA THR A 41 5.00 -0.80 -1.92
C THR A 41 5.36 -0.59 -3.39
N ARG A 42 6.06 -1.55 -4.01
CA ARG A 42 6.41 -1.47 -5.44
C ARG A 42 5.19 -1.50 -6.36
N ARG A 43 4.16 -2.29 -6.01
CA ARG A 43 2.91 -2.36 -6.78
C ARG A 43 2.17 -1.03 -6.73
N ASP A 44 2.06 -0.44 -5.54
CA ASP A 44 1.39 0.83 -5.32
C ASP A 44 2.12 1.99 -6.00
N ASP A 45 3.45 2.05 -5.90
CA ASP A 45 4.24 3.08 -6.57
C ASP A 45 4.07 3.02 -8.10
N ARG A 46 4.07 1.81 -8.70
CA ARG A 46 3.78 1.63 -10.13
C ARG A 46 2.37 2.13 -10.50
N ARG A 47 1.36 1.81 -9.68
CA ARG A 47 -0.03 2.22 -9.93
C ARG A 47 -0.18 3.74 -9.85
N ARG A 48 0.42 4.37 -8.83
CA ARG A 48 0.48 5.83 -8.68
C ARG A 48 1.16 6.51 -9.86
N ARG A 49 2.36 6.06 -10.24
CA ARG A 49 3.09 6.61 -11.39
C ARG A 49 2.27 6.52 -12.68
N ARG A 50 1.57 5.40 -12.90
CA ARG A 50 0.70 5.24 -14.07
C ARG A 50 -0.48 6.22 -14.02
N GLN A 51 -1.15 6.36 -12.89
CA GLN A 51 -2.25 7.31 -12.72
C GLN A 51 -1.80 8.77 -12.94
N THR A 52 -0.69 9.17 -12.32
CA THR A 52 -0.12 10.51 -12.51
C THR A 52 0.25 10.77 -13.96
N ARG A 53 0.90 9.79 -14.62
CA ARG A 53 1.29 9.90 -16.03
C ARG A 53 0.07 9.98 -16.95
N MET A 54 -0.94 9.13 -16.75
CA MET A 54 -2.18 9.18 -17.54
C MET A 54 -2.86 10.53 -17.41
N ALA A 55 -3.01 11.04 -16.19
CA ALA A 55 -3.59 12.36 -15.99
C ALA A 55 -2.74 13.43 -16.68
N GLN A 56 -1.40 13.35 -16.63
CA GLN A 56 -0.50 14.33 -17.27
C GLN A 56 -0.67 14.33 -18.79
N VAL A 57 -0.80 13.15 -19.40
CA VAL A 57 -1.10 13.01 -20.83
C VAL A 57 -2.46 13.64 -21.17
N PHE A 58 -3.52 13.37 -20.40
CA PHE A 58 -4.83 13.98 -20.63
C PHE A 58 -4.79 15.51 -20.51
N PHE A 59 -4.03 16.03 -19.56
CA PHE A 59 -3.89 17.47 -19.37
C PHE A 59 -3.13 18.15 -20.50
N LEU A 60 -1.95 17.62 -20.87
CA LEU A 60 -1.17 18.17 -21.97
C LEU A 60 -1.90 18.02 -23.30
N GLY A 61 -2.62 16.92 -23.51
CA GLY A 61 -3.46 16.71 -24.68
C GLY A 61 -4.63 17.70 -24.76
N GLY A 62 -5.35 17.90 -23.66
CA GLY A 62 -6.45 18.87 -23.57
C GLY A 62 -5.98 20.31 -23.78
N LEU A 63 -4.86 20.69 -23.14
CA LEU A 63 -4.24 21.99 -23.30
C LEU A 63 -3.78 22.21 -24.74
N GLY A 64 -3.09 21.22 -25.32
CA GLY A 64 -2.64 21.26 -26.71
C GLY A 64 -3.80 21.41 -27.70
N LEU A 65 -4.91 20.70 -27.47
CA LEU A 65 -6.12 20.82 -28.30
C LEU A 65 -6.74 22.22 -28.21
N ALA A 66 -6.84 22.78 -27.00
CA ALA A 66 -7.36 24.13 -26.80
C ALA A 66 -6.44 25.18 -27.45
N THR A 67 -5.12 25.05 -27.32
CA THR A 67 -4.14 25.92 -27.97
C THR A 67 -4.22 25.80 -29.50
N PHE A 68 -4.34 24.59 -30.04
CA PHE A 68 -4.47 24.36 -31.47
C PHE A 68 -5.75 25.00 -32.05
N ALA A 69 -6.88 24.84 -31.36
CA ALA A 69 -8.13 25.50 -31.74
C ALA A 69 -8.01 27.04 -31.67
N ALA A 70 -7.35 27.58 -30.65
CA ALA A 70 -7.08 29.01 -30.56
C ALA A 70 -6.22 29.52 -31.74
N LEU A 71 -5.19 28.76 -32.17
CA LEU A 71 -4.37 29.13 -33.32
C LEU A 71 -5.15 29.06 -34.64
N LEU A 72 -6.00 28.04 -34.84
CA LEU A 72 -6.87 27.94 -36.01
C LEU A 72 -7.86 29.10 -36.12
N SER A 73 -8.25 29.71 -35.00
CA SER A 73 -9.12 30.88 -34.99
C SER A 73 -8.51 32.13 -35.65
N ILE A 74 -7.18 32.16 -35.82
CA ILE A 74 -6.43 33.26 -36.44
C ILE A 74 -6.45 33.15 -37.98
N VAL A 75 -6.68 31.94 -38.53
CA VAL A 75 -6.76 31.69 -39.98
C VAL A 75 -8.11 32.19 -40.51
N PRO A 76 -8.19 32.85 -41.67
CA PRO A 76 -9.46 33.34 -42.21
C PRO A 76 -10.42 32.20 -42.62
N ARG A 77 -11.70 32.35 -42.23
CA ARG A 77 -12.84 31.39 -42.39
C ARG A 77 -12.77 30.06 -41.62
N PRO A 78 -12.50 30.05 -40.30
CA PRO A 78 -12.73 28.84 -39.53
C PRO A 78 -14.22 28.72 -39.16
N SER A 79 -14.75 27.51 -39.16
CA SER A 79 -16.09 27.23 -38.65
C SER A 79 -16.13 27.50 -37.14
N ARG A 80 -16.82 28.57 -36.73
CA ARG A 80 -16.86 29.05 -35.34
C ARG A 80 -17.38 27.99 -34.36
N ASP A 81 -18.36 27.18 -34.78
CA ASP A 81 -18.97 26.14 -33.94
C ASP A 81 -17.98 25.01 -33.61
N ILE A 82 -17.19 24.57 -34.60
CA ILE A 82 -16.16 23.54 -34.40
C ILE A 82 -15.06 24.06 -33.48
N LEU A 83 -14.62 25.31 -33.66
CA LEU A 83 -13.61 25.92 -32.78
C LEU A 83 -14.08 26.04 -31.33
N GLY A 84 -15.31 26.52 -31.11
CA GLY A 84 -15.89 26.61 -29.77
C GLY A 84 -15.99 25.26 -29.09
N LEU A 85 -16.39 24.22 -29.84
CA LEU A 85 -16.46 22.86 -29.34
C LEU A 85 -15.08 22.30 -28.95
N LEU A 86 -14.05 22.53 -29.77
CA LEU A 86 -12.68 22.08 -29.48
C LEU A 86 -12.09 22.77 -28.24
N ILE A 87 -12.32 24.08 -28.09
CA ILE A 87 -11.89 24.83 -26.91
C ILE A 87 -12.63 24.31 -25.67
N ALA A 88 -13.94 24.09 -25.75
CA ALA A 88 -14.73 23.57 -24.64
C ALA A 88 -14.25 22.18 -24.20
N ILE A 89 -14.05 21.25 -25.15
CA ILE A 89 -13.56 19.89 -24.87
C ILE A 89 -12.15 19.92 -24.28
N GLY A 90 -11.23 20.70 -24.89
CA GLY A 90 -9.85 20.80 -24.41
C GLY A 90 -9.74 21.40 -23.01
N SER A 91 -10.52 22.45 -22.75
CA SER A 91 -10.59 23.12 -21.44
C SER A 91 -11.17 22.19 -20.38
N LEU A 92 -12.29 21.53 -20.67
CA LEU A 92 -12.93 20.60 -19.76
C LEU A 92 -12.01 19.41 -19.44
N ALA A 93 -11.37 18.81 -20.45
CA ALA A 93 -10.42 17.73 -20.26
C ALA A 93 -9.22 18.14 -19.38
N SER A 94 -8.71 19.36 -19.57
CA SER A 94 -7.59 19.89 -18.78
C SER A 94 -7.96 20.12 -17.32
N VAL A 95 -9.10 20.77 -17.07
CA VAL A 95 -9.61 21.01 -15.71
C VAL A 95 -9.92 19.69 -15.01
N SER A 96 -10.62 18.75 -15.67
CA SER A 96 -10.90 17.43 -15.13
C SER A 96 -9.62 16.65 -14.81
N ALA A 97 -8.60 16.68 -15.68
CA ALA A 97 -7.33 16.01 -15.40
C ALA A 97 -6.56 16.63 -14.22
N ALA A 98 -6.62 17.96 -14.06
CA ALA A 98 -6.04 18.64 -12.91
C ALA A 98 -6.76 18.27 -11.60
N LEU A 99 -8.09 18.23 -11.63
CA LEU A 99 -8.91 17.80 -10.50
C LEU A 99 -8.66 16.33 -10.14
N LEU A 100 -8.60 15.41 -11.11
CA LEU A 100 -8.30 14.00 -10.85
C LEU A 100 -6.90 13.81 -10.24
N ARG A 101 -5.89 14.57 -10.70
CA ARG A 101 -4.55 14.56 -10.08
C ARG A 101 -4.60 14.96 -8.62
N ASN A 102 -5.28 16.07 -8.33
CA ASN A 102 -5.34 16.62 -6.98
C ASN A 102 -6.20 15.73 -6.05
N TYR A 103 -7.29 15.17 -6.55
CA TYR A 103 -8.14 14.25 -5.80
C TYR A 103 -7.43 12.93 -5.48
N GLY A 104 -6.66 12.38 -6.43
CA GLY A 104 -5.88 11.15 -6.23
C GLY A 104 -4.77 11.27 -5.19
N GLN A 105 -4.28 12.49 -4.93
CA GLN A 105 -3.29 12.75 -3.88
C GLN A 105 -3.90 12.84 -2.47
N THR A 106 -5.20 13.10 -2.33
CA THR A 106 -5.71 13.73 -1.10
C THR A 106 -6.38 12.80 -0.08
N LEU A 107 -6.96 11.62 -0.40
CA LEU A 107 -7.83 10.98 0.63
C LEU A 107 -7.72 9.50 1.00
N ALA A 108 -7.01 8.62 0.29
CA ALA A 108 -6.98 7.20 0.71
C ALA A 108 -5.80 6.39 0.19
N LEU A 109 -5.41 6.62 -1.06
CA LEU A 109 -4.29 5.91 -1.66
C LEU A 109 -2.96 6.39 -1.08
N ALA A 110 -2.86 7.68 -0.74
CA ALA A 110 -1.69 8.33 -0.15
C ALA A 110 -1.22 7.63 1.12
N GLU A 111 -2.18 7.37 2.03
CA GLU A 111 -1.94 6.84 3.36
C GLU A 111 -1.53 5.37 3.35
N HIS A 112 -2.27 4.53 2.60
CA HIS A 112 -1.96 3.09 2.49
C HIS A 112 -0.54 2.79 2.02
N THR A 113 -0.03 3.51 1.01
CA THR A 113 1.33 3.23 0.53
C THR A 113 2.39 3.70 1.52
N LYS A 114 2.17 4.82 2.24
CA LYS A 114 3.09 5.25 3.29
C LYS A 114 3.16 4.20 4.40
N GLN A 115 2.02 3.62 4.75
CA GLN A 115 1.92 2.56 5.74
C GLN A 115 2.64 1.28 5.30
N TYR A 116 2.42 0.81 4.05
CA TYR A 116 3.18 -0.32 3.50
C TYR A 116 4.68 -0.05 3.39
N GLU A 117 5.09 1.17 3.06
CA GLU A 117 6.50 1.57 2.99
C GLU A 117 7.14 1.67 4.38
N ARG A 118 6.38 2.04 5.41
CA ARG A 118 6.79 1.93 6.82
C ARG A 118 6.96 0.47 7.23
N MET A 119 5.96 -0.37 7.00
CA MET A 119 6.01 -1.79 7.35
C MET A 119 7.11 -2.53 6.61
N SER A 120 7.36 -2.20 5.34
CA SER A 120 8.48 -2.78 4.56
C SER A 120 9.83 -2.46 5.19
N ARG A 121 10.04 -1.25 5.73
CA ARG A 121 11.29 -0.89 6.41
C ARG A 121 11.39 -1.56 7.77
N LEU A 122 10.32 -1.50 8.56
CA LEU A 122 10.25 -2.12 9.89
C LEU A 122 10.58 -3.61 9.83
N PHE A 123 9.98 -4.37 8.91
CA PHE A 123 10.28 -5.79 8.76
C PHE A 123 11.68 -6.06 8.20
N ALA A 124 12.22 -5.19 7.34
CA ALA A 124 13.59 -5.35 6.83
C ALA A 124 14.63 -5.15 7.93
N ASP A 125 14.47 -4.09 8.73
CA ASP A 125 15.37 -3.76 9.85
C ASP A 125 15.28 -4.83 10.95
N ALA A 126 14.06 -5.29 11.26
CA ALA A 126 13.85 -6.31 12.27
C ALA A 126 14.35 -7.70 11.84
N ARG A 127 14.32 -8.02 10.54
CA ARG A 127 14.96 -9.23 9.99
C ARG A 127 16.45 -9.26 10.30
N GLU A 128 17.17 -8.17 10.01
CA GLU A 128 18.61 -8.07 10.25
C GLU A 128 18.95 -8.15 11.74
N GLN A 129 18.17 -7.46 12.58
CA GLN A 129 18.37 -7.51 14.03
C GLN A 129 18.05 -8.87 14.64
N LEU A 130 17.03 -9.55 14.14
CA LEU A 130 16.65 -10.88 14.60
C LEU A 130 17.67 -11.93 14.18
N GLU A 131 18.18 -11.86 12.94
CA GLU A 131 19.27 -12.71 12.46
C GLU A 131 20.52 -12.56 13.34
N ALA A 132 20.93 -11.31 13.62
CA ALA A 132 22.05 -11.04 14.51
C ALA A 132 21.84 -11.54 15.95
N ALA A 133 20.63 -11.40 16.49
CA ALA A 133 20.31 -11.90 17.84
C ALA A 133 20.34 -13.44 17.91
N ILE A 134 19.83 -14.12 16.87
CA ILE A 134 19.84 -15.59 16.78
C ILE A 134 21.27 -16.12 16.66
N ASP A 135 22.06 -15.55 15.75
CA ASP A 135 23.43 -16.00 15.52
C ASP A 135 24.34 -15.68 16.73
N GLY A 136 24.03 -14.61 17.48
CA GLY A 136 24.68 -14.28 18.74
C GLY A 136 24.20 -15.10 19.95
N GLY A 137 23.19 -15.97 19.80
CA GLY A 137 22.62 -16.75 20.90
C GLY A 137 21.82 -15.95 21.92
N ASP A 138 21.40 -14.72 21.58
CA ASP A 138 20.62 -13.83 22.45
C ASP A 138 19.11 -14.11 22.29
N ASP A 139 18.67 -15.24 22.84
CA ASP A 139 17.29 -15.70 22.80
C ASP A 139 16.31 -14.67 23.39
N ALA A 140 16.73 -13.94 24.43
CA ALA A 140 15.91 -12.93 25.09
C ALA A 140 15.61 -11.78 24.14
N ARG A 141 16.64 -11.24 23.47
CA ARG A 141 16.47 -10.20 22.46
C ARG A 141 15.67 -10.67 21.26
N ALA A 142 15.93 -11.89 20.77
CA ALA A 142 15.18 -12.46 19.66
C ALA A 142 13.68 -12.55 19.97
N ARG A 143 13.34 -12.99 21.19
CA ARG A 143 11.95 -13.07 21.64
C ARG A 143 11.28 -11.70 21.75
N THR A 144 11.96 -10.71 22.31
CA THR A 144 11.45 -9.34 22.39
C THR A 144 11.21 -8.74 21.00
N LEU A 145 12.14 -8.93 20.06
CA LEU A 145 11.98 -8.46 18.68
C LEU A 145 10.76 -9.09 17.99
N ILE A 146 10.58 -10.41 18.14
CA ILE A 146 9.43 -11.13 17.58
C ILE A 146 8.11 -10.63 18.21
N GLU A 147 8.09 -10.39 19.52
CA GLU A 147 6.91 -9.89 20.21
C GLU A 147 6.50 -8.49 19.72
N GLU A 148 7.45 -7.56 19.64
CA GLU A 148 7.19 -6.20 19.16
C GLU A 148 6.75 -6.18 17.68
N LEU A 149 7.41 -6.97 16.83
CA LEU A 149 6.96 -7.19 15.44
C LEU A 149 5.52 -7.73 15.38
N GLY A 150 5.19 -8.68 16.26
CA GLY A 150 3.86 -9.27 16.33
C GLY A 150 2.79 -8.25 16.71
N LYS A 151 3.07 -7.40 17.69
CA LYS A 151 2.17 -6.29 18.09
C LYS A 151 1.93 -5.34 16.94
N GLU A 152 2.99 -4.92 16.25
CA GLU A 152 2.89 -4.02 15.11
C GLU A 152 2.09 -4.63 13.94
N ALA A 153 2.34 -5.91 13.63
CA ALA A 153 1.60 -6.62 12.60
C ALA A 153 0.11 -6.78 12.94
N LEU A 154 -0.23 -6.98 14.21
CA LEU A 154 -1.63 -7.04 14.66
C LEU A 154 -2.31 -5.67 14.59
N ALA A 155 -1.61 -4.60 14.96
CA ALA A 155 -2.12 -3.24 14.82
C ALA A 155 -2.43 -2.91 13.35
N GLU A 156 -1.49 -3.18 12.44
CA GLU A 156 -1.67 -2.99 10.99
C GLU A 156 -2.89 -3.77 10.46
N ASN A 157 -3.04 -5.04 10.86
CA ASN A 157 -4.20 -5.84 10.47
C ASN A 157 -5.51 -5.26 11.01
N GLY A 158 -5.50 -4.75 12.25
CA GLY A 158 -6.63 -4.06 12.85
C GLY A 158 -7.04 -2.81 12.07
N ASP A 159 -6.06 -1.96 11.76
CA ASP A 159 -6.25 -0.76 10.94
C ASP A 159 -6.82 -1.11 9.56
N TRP A 160 -6.30 -2.17 8.94
CA TRP A 160 -6.78 -2.64 7.65
C TRP A 160 -8.25 -3.06 7.72
N VAL A 161 -8.65 -3.81 8.76
CA VAL A 161 -10.04 -4.22 8.97
C VAL A 161 -10.96 -3.02 9.21
N LEU A 162 -10.56 -2.07 10.05
CA LEU A 162 -11.36 -0.87 10.34
C LEU A 162 -11.61 -0.05 9.07
N LEU A 163 -10.55 0.21 8.31
CA LEU A 163 -10.60 1.00 7.08
C LEU A 163 -11.48 0.36 5.99
N HIS A 164 -11.58 -0.96 5.95
CA HIS A 164 -12.44 -1.68 5.00
C HIS A 164 -13.87 -1.89 5.51
N ARG A 165 -14.09 -1.87 6.83
CA ARG A 165 -15.43 -1.98 7.43
C ARG A 165 -16.25 -0.70 7.22
N GLU A 166 -15.60 0.46 7.24
CA GLU A 166 -16.23 1.77 6.98
C GLU A 166 -16.60 1.97 5.50
N ARG A 167 -16.03 1.17 4.58
CA ARG A 167 -16.29 1.22 3.13
C ARG A 167 -17.29 0.17 2.66
N ARG A 168 -18.34 -0.13 3.44
CA ARG A 168 -19.42 -0.98 2.90
C ARG A 168 -20.05 -0.31 1.69
N ILE A 169 -19.99 -1.04 0.59
CA ILE A 169 -20.51 -0.78 -0.76
C ILE A 169 -21.90 -0.15 -0.69
N GLU A 170 -22.06 1.06 -1.25
CA GLU A 170 -23.38 1.53 -1.71
C GLU A 170 -23.87 0.53 -2.76
N VAL A 171 -24.85 -0.30 -2.38
CA VAL A 171 -25.55 -1.14 -3.34
C VAL A 171 -26.34 -0.19 -4.23
N PRO A 172 -26.17 -0.21 -5.56
CA PRO A 172 -27.02 0.59 -6.44
C PRO A 172 -28.47 0.29 -6.11
N ASP A 173 -29.23 1.32 -5.73
CA ASP A 173 -30.64 1.17 -5.42
C ASP A 173 -31.33 0.68 -6.70
N ALA A 174 -31.71 -0.59 -6.71
CA ALA A 174 -32.40 -1.18 -7.82
C ALA A 174 -33.88 -0.85 -7.68
N ARG A 175 -34.27 0.37 -8.08
CA ARG A 175 -35.63 0.75 -8.51
C ARG A 175 -35.68 2.15 -9.10
#